data_AF-A0A376F5S8-F1
#
_entry.id   AF-A0A376F5S8-F1
#
_cell.length_a   1.000
_cell.length_b   1.000
_cell.length_c   1.000
_cell.angle_alpha   90.00
_cell.angle_beta   90.00
_cell.angle_gamma   90.00
#
_symmetry.space_group_name_H-M   'P 1'
#
loop_
_entity.id
_entity.type
_entity.pdbx_description
1 polymer ?
#
loop_
_entity_poly.entity_id
_entity_poly.type
_entity_poly.pdbx_seq_one_letter_code
_entity_poly.pdbx_strand_id
1 'polypeptide(L)'
;MKTRHLVSLVTGVLIFSVLVPICLSIWLAHRQAEDKFADALDNYASRVLVRTDRVVDQAKEALDHLQAFEGVPCSPLQLREMRRVAFSWRYVQEVIYIDNLRPLCSSLEQTSHASPFPPPMRITEDGYSAWLTTQNDLGFNRYMTVLGKGHYLVMIDPASLVDVIPFGEIAIDAALVGSATHRIFASSSKLDSHIRDMVQERGVKSVQYNGSMYVMKSVPELGFTVVAWATLKPLAETWHRQLLFWLPFGMLISLLAALFVLRILRRIQSPRNRLLDAINSRDFVVHYQPIVALCSGKIVGAEALTRWPQPDGSCLSPDIFVPLAEQTGLISQLTQLVIEKVFEDMGPLAATLSGSAYLHQPRACRFNLRHPAASAESAPE
;
A
#
# COMPACT_ATOMS: atom_id res chain seq x y z
N MET A 1 -8.57 1.80 -38.91
CA MET A 1 -9.10 2.38 -37.65
C MET A 1 -8.97 3.91 -37.69
N LYS A 2 -10.05 4.66 -37.43
CA LYS A 2 -10.05 6.14 -37.52
C LYS A 2 -9.00 6.77 -36.59
N THR A 3 -8.21 7.72 -37.11
CA THR A 3 -7.16 8.48 -36.39
C THR A 3 -7.60 9.03 -35.04
N ARG A 4 -8.87 9.42 -34.87
CA ARG A 4 -9.45 9.83 -33.58
C ARG A 4 -9.42 8.76 -32.49
N HIS A 5 -9.66 7.49 -32.81
CA HIS A 5 -9.61 6.41 -31.83
C HIS A 5 -8.18 6.11 -31.38
N LEU A 6 -7.20 6.21 -32.29
CA LEU A 6 -5.79 6.04 -31.97
C LEU A 6 -5.30 7.16 -31.04
N VAL A 7 -5.64 8.41 -31.34
CA VAL A 7 -5.27 9.56 -30.51
C VAL A 7 -5.90 9.44 -29.11
N SER A 8 -7.19 9.10 -29.03
CA SER A 8 -7.88 8.90 -27.75
C SER A 8 -7.25 7.78 -26.91
N LEU A 9 -6.91 6.66 -27.54
CA LEU A 9 -6.27 5.51 -26.86
C LEU A 9 -4.86 5.87 -26.36
N VAL A 10 -4.10 6.61 -27.16
CA VAL A 10 -2.76 7.11 -26.79
C VAL A 10 -2.81 8.08 -25.62
N THR A 11 -3.73 9.06 -25.65
CA THR A 11 -3.90 10.00 -24.55
C THR A 11 -4.36 9.29 -23.28
N GLY A 12 -5.23 8.28 -23.40
CA GLY A 12 -5.66 7.47 -22.28
C GLY A 12 -4.51 6.72 -21.62
N VAL A 13 -3.65 6.06 -22.41
CA VAL A 13 -2.47 5.32 -21.92
C VAL A 13 -1.46 6.26 -21.26
N LEU A 14 -1.20 7.44 -21.84
CA LEU A 14 -0.31 8.44 -21.25
C LEU A 14 -0.82 8.95 -19.90
N ILE A 15 -2.11 9.33 -19.83
CA ILE A 15 -2.74 9.78 -18.59
C ILE A 15 -2.66 8.68 -17.51
N PHE A 16 -2.97 7.44 -17.88
CA PHE A 16 -2.92 6.32 -16.94
C PHE A 16 -1.49 6.04 -16.44
N SER A 17 -0.49 6.11 -17.34
CA SER A 17 0.93 5.92 -16.99
C SER A 17 1.47 6.98 -16.02
N VAL A 18 0.85 8.16 -16.01
CA VAL A 18 1.22 9.27 -15.11
C VAL A 18 0.45 9.21 -13.79
N LEU A 19 -0.87 8.98 -13.85
CA LEU A 19 -1.73 9.01 -12.66
C LEU A 19 -1.48 7.82 -11.73
N VAL A 20 -1.32 6.61 -12.26
CA VAL A 20 -1.20 5.41 -11.43
C VAL A 20 0.01 5.47 -10.48
N PRO A 21 1.23 5.81 -10.93
CA PRO A 21 2.38 5.92 -10.03
C PRO A 21 2.21 7.00 -8.95
N ILE A 22 1.55 8.12 -9.27
CA ILE A 22 1.30 9.21 -8.33
C ILE A 22 0.27 8.77 -7.27
N CYS A 23 -0.85 8.19 -7.70
CA CYS A 23 -1.86 7.66 -6.78
C CYS A 23 -1.29 6.55 -5.89
N LEU A 24 -0.48 5.64 -6.46
CA LEU A 24 0.18 4.57 -5.72
C LEU A 24 1.18 5.14 -4.71
N SER A 25 1.95 6.17 -5.09
CA SER A 25 2.90 6.86 -4.21
C SER A 25 2.20 7.53 -3.02
N ILE A 26 1.06 8.18 -3.26
CA ILE A 26 0.23 8.79 -2.20
C ILE A 26 -0.30 7.69 -1.29
N TRP A 27 -0.91 6.64 -1.86
CA TRP A 27 -1.44 5.52 -1.09
C TRP A 27 -0.37 4.85 -0.21
N LEU A 28 0.83 4.61 -0.77
CA LEU A 28 1.93 3.95 -0.07
C LEU A 28 2.50 4.84 1.04
N ALA A 29 2.64 6.13 0.82
CA ALA A 29 2.99 7.07 1.88
C ALA A 29 1.95 7.07 3.02
N HIS A 30 0.68 6.80 2.72
CA HIS A 30 -0.39 6.91 3.71
C HIS A 30 -0.32 5.69 4.60
N ARG A 31 -0.22 4.53 3.94
CA ARG A 31 -0.06 3.25 4.59
C ARG A 31 1.18 3.21 5.48
N GLN A 32 2.30 3.72 4.99
CA GLN A 32 3.54 3.77 5.76
C GLN A 32 3.46 4.73 6.97
N ALA A 33 2.70 5.82 6.87
CA ALA A 33 2.45 6.71 8.01
C ALA A 33 1.61 6.02 9.09
N GLU A 34 0.53 5.34 8.70
CA GLU A 34 -0.32 4.55 9.62
C GLU A 34 0.48 3.45 10.32
N ASP A 35 1.26 2.67 9.58
CA ASP A 35 2.04 1.56 10.13
C ASP A 35 3.08 2.07 11.14
N LYS A 36 3.80 3.16 10.82
CA LYS A 36 4.76 3.78 11.77
C LYS A 36 4.09 4.31 13.03
N PHE A 37 2.86 4.82 12.92
CA PHE A 37 2.10 5.31 14.06
C PHE A 37 1.64 4.16 14.95
N ALA A 38 1.15 3.07 14.34
CA ALA A 38 0.81 1.85 15.05
C ALA A 38 2.03 1.23 15.75
N ASP A 39 3.19 1.19 15.09
CA ASP A 39 4.44 0.71 15.68
C ASP A 39 4.89 1.56 16.87
N ALA A 40 4.72 2.88 16.82
CA ALA A 40 5.03 3.76 17.96
C ALA A 40 4.14 3.45 19.17
N LEU A 41 2.84 3.19 18.94
CA LEU A 41 1.89 2.78 19.97
C LEU A 41 2.22 1.38 20.53
N ASP A 42 2.58 0.40 19.69
CA ASP A 42 2.99 -0.94 20.15
C ASP A 42 4.28 -0.89 20.99
N ASN A 43 5.25 -0.07 20.59
CA ASN A 43 6.47 0.17 21.36
C ASN A 43 6.15 0.79 22.72
N TYR A 44 5.23 1.75 22.77
CA TYR A 44 4.76 2.32 24.03
C TYR A 44 4.05 1.28 24.91
N ALA A 45 3.14 0.49 24.34
CA ALA A 45 2.46 -0.60 25.05
C ALA A 45 3.45 -1.62 25.63
N SER A 46 4.53 -1.94 24.89
CA SER A 46 5.61 -2.82 25.35
C SER A 46 6.35 -2.25 26.56
N ARG A 47 6.52 -0.93 26.64
CA ARG A 47 7.14 -0.28 27.81
C ARG A 47 6.21 -0.23 29.00
N VAL A 48 4.92 -0.03 28.77
CA VAL A 48 3.90 -0.14 29.82
C VAL A 48 3.93 -1.54 30.43
N LEU A 49 4.10 -2.58 29.61
CA LEU A 49 4.27 -3.95 30.11
C LEU A 49 5.52 -4.10 30.99
N VAL A 50 6.69 -3.65 30.52
CA VAL A 50 7.94 -3.68 31.31
C VAL A 50 7.81 -2.86 32.61
N ARG A 51 7.10 -1.73 32.56
CA ARG A 51 6.81 -0.91 33.74
C ARG A 51 5.92 -1.65 34.73
N THR A 52 4.84 -2.25 34.24
CA THR A 52 3.90 -3.04 35.04
C THR A 52 4.62 -4.19 35.73
N ASP A 53 5.44 -4.93 34.98
CA ASP A 53 6.25 -6.04 35.47
C ASP A 53 7.17 -5.60 36.61
N ARG A 54 7.94 -4.52 36.40
CA ARG A 54 8.83 -3.96 37.42
C ARG A 54 8.09 -3.51 38.70
N VAL A 55 6.90 -2.94 38.56
CA VAL A 55 6.09 -2.50 39.72
C VAL A 55 5.59 -3.73 40.50
N VAL A 56 5.12 -4.76 39.79
CA VAL A 56 4.64 -6.00 40.39
C VAL A 56 5.79 -6.75 41.08
N ASP A 57 6.95 -6.85 40.44
CA ASP A 57 8.13 -7.52 41.02
C ASP A 57 8.59 -6.83 42.30
N GLN A 58 8.66 -5.49 42.33
CA GLN A 58 8.98 -4.75 43.55
C GLN A 58 7.97 -5.00 44.66
N ALA A 59 6.69 -5.14 44.32
CA ALA A 59 5.66 -5.48 45.30
C ALA A 59 5.80 -6.91 45.83
N LYS A 60 6.17 -7.87 44.96
CA LYS A 60 6.45 -9.26 45.36
C LYS A 60 7.67 -9.34 46.28
N GLU A 61 8.76 -8.67 45.93
CA GLU A 61 9.97 -8.58 46.77
C GLU A 61 9.66 -7.99 48.15
N ALA A 62 8.84 -6.93 48.20
CA ALA A 62 8.40 -6.32 49.46
C ALA A 62 7.60 -7.31 50.33
N LEU A 63 6.68 -8.07 49.71
CA LEU A 63 5.91 -9.10 50.41
C LEU A 63 6.79 -10.24 50.90
N ASP A 64 7.74 -10.71 50.10
CA ASP A 64 8.66 -11.79 50.49
C ASP A 64 9.57 -11.36 51.64
N HIS A 65 10.02 -10.10 51.63
CA HIS A 65 10.77 -9.52 52.75
C HIS A 65 9.94 -9.51 54.04
N LEU A 66 8.65 -9.17 53.96
CA LEU A 66 7.74 -9.17 55.12
C LEU A 66 7.43 -10.59 55.61
N GLN A 67 7.33 -11.57 54.71
CA GLN A 67 7.10 -12.97 55.07
C GLN A 67 8.26 -13.58 55.85
N ALA A 68 9.49 -13.06 55.66
CA ALA A 68 10.66 -13.50 56.42
C ALA A 68 10.73 -12.90 57.84
N PHE A 69 9.86 -11.95 58.19
CA PHE A 69 9.87 -11.32 59.50
C PHE A 69 9.29 -12.25 60.59
N GLU A 70 10.08 -12.53 61.62
CA GLU A 70 9.64 -13.27 62.80
C GLU A 70 9.24 -12.30 63.92
N GLY A 71 7.97 -12.32 64.33
CA GLY A 71 7.49 -11.52 65.44
C GLY A 71 5.99 -11.63 65.70
N VAL A 72 5.54 -10.93 66.74
CA VAL A 72 4.11 -10.90 67.11
C VAL A 72 3.34 -9.99 66.13
N PRO A 73 2.20 -10.45 65.57
CA PRO A 73 1.34 -9.64 64.73
C PRO A 73 0.92 -8.33 65.40
N CYS A 74 0.91 -7.24 64.63
CA CYS A 74 0.61 -5.87 65.02
C CYS A 74 1.39 -5.33 66.24
N SER A 75 2.57 -5.92 66.52
CA SER A 75 3.49 -5.39 67.51
C SER A 75 4.18 -4.10 67.02
N PRO A 76 4.66 -3.22 67.93
CA PRO A 76 5.40 -2.02 67.52
C PRO A 76 6.63 -2.33 66.64
N LEU A 77 7.26 -3.49 66.82
CA LEU A 77 8.38 -3.95 65.99
C LEU A 77 7.93 -4.28 64.57
N GLN A 78 6.86 -5.08 64.41
CA GLN A 78 6.33 -5.42 63.09
C GLN A 78 5.83 -4.17 62.35
N LEU A 79 5.11 -3.27 63.04
CA LEU A 79 4.63 -2.01 62.44
C LEU A 79 5.78 -1.13 61.94
N ARG A 80 6.92 -1.13 62.65
CA ARG A 80 8.12 -0.42 62.21
C ARG A 80 8.72 -1.03 60.93
N GLU A 81 8.75 -2.36 60.83
CA GLU A 81 9.21 -3.03 59.62
C GLU A 81 8.26 -2.83 58.43
N MET A 82 6.94 -2.89 58.66
CA MET A 82 5.92 -2.57 57.66
C MET A 82 6.10 -1.13 57.13
N ARG A 83 6.33 -0.16 58.01
CA ARG A 83 6.63 1.24 57.63
C ARG A 83 7.93 1.38 56.86
N ARG A 84 8.97 0.64 57.24
CA ARG A 84 10.24 0.61 56.52
C ARG A 84 10.02 0.13 55.09
N VAL A 85 9.29 -0.98 54.92
CA VAL A 85 8.98 -1.56 53.61
C VAL A 85 8.17 -0.59 52.75
N ALA A 86 7.13 0.03 53.30
CA ALA A 86 6.35 1.05 52.59
C ALA A 86 7.21 2.25 52.15
N PHE A 87 8.26 2.59 52.91
CA PHE A 87 9.17 3.68 52.56
C PHE A 87 10.26 3.27 51.56
N SER A 88 10.80 2.05 51.65
CA SER A 88 11.94 1.62 50.83
C SER A 88 11.56 1.09 49.44
N TRP A 89 10.38 0.50 49.28
CA TRP A 89 9.88 0.08 47.96
C TRP A 89 8.99 1.17 47.35
N ARG A 90 9.52 1.83 46.31
CA ARG A 90 8.94 3.06 45.71
C ARG A 90 7.45 2.99 45.35
N TYR A 91 6.94 1.83 44.96
CA TYR A 91 5.56 1.67 44.49
C TYR A 91 4.59 1.19 45.56
N VAL A 92 5.09 0.81 46.75
CA VAL A 92 4.25 0.38 47.86
C VAL A 92 3.76 1.63 48.60
N GLN A 93 2.46 1.86 48.59
CA GLN A 93 1.85 2.99 49.31
C GLN A 93 1.49 2.63 50.74
N GLU A 94 1.08 1.38 50.95
CA GLU A 94 0.65 0.88 52.25
C GLU A 94 0.97 -0.62 52.34
N VAL A 95 1.34 -1.06 53.54
CA VAL A 95 1.45 -2.48 53.90
C VAL A 95 0.37 -2.79 54.92
N ILE A 96 -0.40 -3.86 54.73
CA ILE A 96 -1.50 -4.26 55.61
C ILE A 96 -1.24 -5.68 56.10
N TYR A 97 -1.42 -5.92 57.40
CA TYR A 97 -1.43 -7.26 57.97
C TYR A 97 -2.89 -7.73 58.13
N ILE A 98 -3.18 -8.93 57.62
CA ILE A 98 -4.52 -9.50 57.61
C ILE A 98 -4.58 -10.84 58.34
N ASP A 99 -5.73 -11.12 58.94
CA ASP A 99 -6.13 -12.46 59.37
C ASP A 99 -7.53 -12.78 58.84
N ASN A 100 -7.68 -13.92 58.15
CA ASN A 100 -8.94 -14.32 57.53
C ASN A 100 -9.61 -13.22 56.68
N LEU A 101 -8.81 -12.55 55.83
CA LEU A 101 -9.20 -11.41 54.99
C LEU A 101 -9.64 -10.15 55.77
N ARG A 102 -9.54 -10.14 57.09
CA ARG A 102 -9.78 -8.94 57.91
C ARG A 102 -8.47 -8.22 58.16
N PRO A 103 -8.37 -6.92 57.83
CA PRO A 103 -7.19 -6.15 58.15
C PRO A 103 -7.15 -5.89 59.67
N LEU A 104 -6.01 -6.18 60.27
CA LEU A 104 -5.79 -6.01 61.72
C LEU A 104 -5.01 -4.73 62.01
N CYS A 105 -3.99 -4.44 61.21
CA CYS A 105 -3.17 -3.24 61.30
C CYS A 105 -2.50 -2.94 59.96
N SER A 106 -1.99 -1.72 59.81
CA SER A 106 -1.28 -1.30 58.61
C SER A 106 -0.01 -0.50 58.92
N SER A 107 0.78 -0.21 57.89
CA SER A 107 1.93 0.70 58.02
C SER A 107 1.51 2.10 58.47
N LEU A 108 0.25 2.48 58.28
CA LEU A 108 -0.30 3.79 58.62
C LEU A 108 -0.90 3.76 60.02
N GLU A 109 -1.75 2.77 60.30
CA GLU A 109 -2.55 2.70 61.52
C GLU A 109 -2.18 1.50 62.39
N GLN A 110 -2.14 1.70 63.71
CA GLN A 110 -1.85 0.60 64.65
C GLN A 110 -3.00 -0.42 64.71
N THR A 111 -4.23 0.01 64.49
CA THR A 111 -5.42 -0.84 64.36
C THR A 111 -6.12 -0.46 63.07
N SER A 112 -6.30 -1.40 62.16
CA SER A 112 -7.01 -1.15 60.92
C SER A 112 -8.52 -1.10 61.18
N HIS A 113 -9.19 -0.15 60.52
CA HIS A 113 -10.65 -0.02 60.57
C HIS A 113 -11.28 -0.31 59.20
N ALA A 114 -10.48 -0.70 58.22
CA ALA A 114 -10.96 -1.09 56.91
C ALA A 114 -11.86 -2.34 57.00
N SER A 115 -12.83 -2.40 56.08
CA SER A 115 -13.69 -3.57 55.91
C SER A 115 -12.88 -4.81 55.54
N PRO A 116 -13.41 -6.02 55.80
CA PRO A 116 -12.79 -7.25 55.30
C PRO A 116 -12.70 -7.26 53.78
N PHE A 117 -11.54 -7.69 53.27
CA PHE A 117 -11.30 -7.84 51.85
C PHE A 117 -12.21 -8.95 51.27
N PRO A 118 -12.73 -8.78 50.05
CA PRO A 118 -13.38 -9.88 49.35
C PRO A 118 -12.36 -10.98 49.00
N PRO A 119 -12.81 -12.17 48.56
CA PRO A 119 -11.91 -13.16 47.99
C PRO A 119 -11.06 -12.56 46.85
N PRO A 120 -9.80 -13.01 46.68
CA PRO A 120 -8.93 -12.48 45.64
C PRO A 120 -9.54 -12.66 44.25
N MET A 121 -9.36 -11.64 43.41
CA MET A 121 -9.83 -11.68 42.03
C MET A 121 -9.02 -12.67 41.19
N ARG A 122 -7.74 -12.83 41.54
CA ARG A 122 -6.84 -13.79 40.91
C ARG A 122 -5.79 -14.22 41.93
N ILE A 123 -5.37 -15.47 41.81
CA ILE A 123 -4.18 -16.01 42.48
C ILE A 123 -3.20 -16.37 41.37
N THR A 124 -1.96 -15.91 41.49
CA THR A 124 -0.88 -16.20 40.54
C THR A 124 -0.29 -17.59 40.80
N GLU A 125 0.42 -18.15 39.82
CA GLU A 125 1.00 -19.50 39.94
C GLU A 125 2.04 -19.60 41.08
N ASP A 126 2.73 -18.50 41.36
CA ASP A 126 3.68 -18.31 42.46
C ASP A 126 3.02 -17.98 43.81
N GLY A 127 1.68 -18.05 43.91
CA GLY A 127 0.94 -18.00 45.17
C GLY A 127 0.59 -16.61 45.69
N TYR A 128 0.74 -15.55 44.87
CA TYR A 128 0.30 -14.21 45.23
C TYR A 128 -1.16 -14.00 44.88
N SER A 129 -1.88 -13.38 45.79
CA SER A 129 -3.28 -13.00 45.63
C SER A 129 -3.38 -11.54 45.17
N ALA A 130 -4.28 -11.25 44.24
CA ALA A 130 -4.46 -9.92 43.68
C ALA A 130 -5.91 -9.41 43.82
N TRP A 131 -6.05 -8.13 44.17
CA TRP A 131 -7.33 -7.43 44.29
C TRP A 131 -7.28 -6.07 43.59
N LEU A 132 -8.45 -5.61 43.16
CA LEU A 132 -8.71 -4.22 42.80
C LEU A 132 -9.84 -3.71 43.70
N THR A 133 -9.53 -2.83 44.64
CA THR A 133 -10.47 -2.43 45.71
C THR A 133 -10.34 -0.96 46.06
N THR A 134 -11.41 -0.37 46.58
CA THR A 134 -11.39 0.98 47.19
C THR A 134 -11.18 0.92 48.71
N GLN A 135 -11.11 -0.27 49.30
CA GLN A 135 -10.89 -0.45 50.74
C GLN A 135 -9.42 -0.17 51.08
N ASN A 136 -9.17 0.81 51.95
CA ASN A 136 -7.85 1.22 52.42
C ASN A 136 -7.96 1.96 53.76
N ASP A 137 -6.87 2.05 54.52
CA ASP A 137 -6.78 2.91 55.72
C ASP A 137 -6.26 4.34 55.36
N LEU A 138 -6.01 4.62 54.07
CA LEU A 138 -5.56 5.93 53.55
C LEU A 138 -6.69 6.99 53.50
N GLY A 139 -7.96 6.59 53.59
CA GLY A 139 -9.12 7.49 53.59
C GLY A 139 -9.52 8.04 52.22
N PHE A 140 -8.96 7.52 51.11
CA PHE A 140 -9.34 7.94 49.75
C PHE A 140 -10.28 6.93 49.08
N ASN A 141 -11.32 7.41 48.40
CA ASN A 141 -12.27 6.57 47.69
C ASN A 141 -11.92 6.41 46.21
N ARG A 142 -10.75 5.81 45.93
CA ARG A 142 -10.32 5.44 44.57
C ARG A 142 -9.85 3.99 44.54
N TYR A 143 -9.95 3.35 43.37
CA TYR A 143 -9.50 1.97 43.21
C TYR A 143 -7.99 1.88 43.34
N MET A 144 -7.54 0.93 44.13
CA MET A 144 -6.15 0.60 44.39
C MET A 144 -5.88 -0.85 44.00
N THR A 145 -4.68 -1.11 43.47
CA THR A 145 -4.23 -2.47 43.21
C THR A 145 -3.60 -3.01 44.47
N VAL A 146 -4.02 -4.19 44.91
CA VAL A 146 -3.48 -4.82 46.11
C VAL A 146 -2.93 -6.18 45.72
N LEU A 147 -1.70 -6.45 46.14
CA LEU A 147 -1.06 -7.76 46.02
C LEU A 147 -0.83 -8.31 47.42
N GLY A 148 -0.96 -9.62 47.59
CA GLY A 148 -0.81 -10.25 48.90
C GLY A 148 -0.16 -11.61 48.83
N LYS A 149 0.53 -11.95 49.91
CA LYS A 149 1.10 -13.28 50.15
C LYS A 149 1.01 -13.57 51.64
N GLY A 150 0.54 -14.76 52.00
CA GLY A 150 0.27 -15.11 53.40
C GLY A 150 -0.61 -14.08 54.11
N HIS A 151 -0.13 -13.54 55.22
CA HIS A 151 -0.83 -12.54 56.03
C HIS A 151 -0.52 -11.08 55.66
N TYR A 152 0.30 -10.82 54.64
CA TYR A 152 0.66 -9.47 54.24
C TYR A 152 0.04 -9.09 52.92
N LEU A 153 -0.45 -7.86 52.85
CA LEU A 153 -0.90 -7.19 51.63
C LEU A 153 -0.06 -5.93 51.41
N VAL A 154 0.21 -5.60 50.15
CA VAL A 154 0.81 -4.34 49.72
C VAL A 154 -0.14 -3.65 48.76
N MET A 155 -0.34 -2.35 48.98
CA MET A 155 -1.19 -1.50 48.16
C MET A 155 -0.35 -0.66 47.22
N ILE A 156 -0.79 -0.58 45.97
CA ILE A 156 -0.09 0.07 44.86
C ILE A 156 -1.09 0.98 44.15
N ASP A 157 -0.66 2.20 43.82
CA ASP A 157 -1.44 3.09 42.96
C ASP A 157 -1.47 2.54 41.54
N PRO A 158 -2.65 2.20 40.98
CA PRO A 158 -2.72 1.66 39.63
C PRO A 158 -2.13 2.60 38.58
N ALA A 159 -2.14 3.92 38.81
CA ALA A 159 -1.52 4.87 37.89
C ALA A 159 -0.02 4.61 37.69
N SER A 160 0.67 4.06 38.70
CA SER A 160 2.11 3.74 38.62
C SER A 160 2.46 2.64 37.61
N LEU A 161 1.48 1.78 37.26
CA LEU A 161 1.61 0.68 36.28
C LEU A 161 1.68 1.21 34.84
N VAL A 162 0.96 2.29 34.56
CA VAL A 162 0.86 2.93 33.23
C VAL A 162 1.64 4.24 33.12
N ASP A 163 2.34 4.62 34.19
CA ASP A 163 3.21 5.80 34.24
C ASP A 163 4.50 5.57 33.45
N VAL A 164 4.40 5.76 32.13
CA VAL A 164 5.50 5.68 31.17
C VAL A 164 5.61 7.00 30.44
N ILE A 165 6.83 7.53 30.35
CA ILE A 165 7.07 8.77 29.60
C ILE A 165 7.08 8.43 28.09
N PRO A 166 6.20 9.02 27.28
CA PRO A 166 6.24 8.84 25.83
C PRO A 166 7.51 9.49 25.26
N PHE A 167 8.12 8.88 24.25
CA PHE A 167 9.19 9.53 23.49
C PHE A 167 8.60 10.22 22.26
N GLY A 168 8.92 11.50 22.10
CA GLY A 168 8.46 12.33 21.00
C GLY A 168 7.37 13.33 21.41
N GLU A 169 6.82 14.03 20.43
CA GLU A 169 5.81 15.08 20.63
C GLU A 169 4.37 14.54 20.72
N ILE A 170 4.20 13.22 20.61
CA ILE A 170 2.88 12.58 20.59
C ILE A 170 2.51 12.19 22.02
N ALA A 171 1.45 12.79 22.55
CA ALA A 171 0.83 12.32 23.77
C ALA A 171 0.17 10.95 23.52
N ILE A 172 0.74 9.92 24.13
CA ILE A 172 0.24 8.54 24.07
C ILE A 172 -0.30 8.18 25.45
N ASP A 173 -1.51 7.66 25.45
CA ASP A 173 -2.16 7.13 26.64
C ASP A 173 -2.17 5.61 26.63
N ALA A 174 -2.29 5.01 27.81
CA ALA A 174 -2.45 3.57 27.94
C ALA A 174 -3.37 3.16 29.09
N ALA A 175 -3.95 1.98 28.93
CA ALA A 175 -4.78 1.32 29.91
C ALA A 175 -4.47 -0.18 29.97
N LEU A 176 -4.58 -0.75 31.17
CA LEU A 176 -4.54 -2.18 31.42
C LEU A 176 -5.97 -2.68 31.59
N VAL A 177 -6.41 -3.56 30.69
CA VAL A 177 -7.78 -4.09 30.69
C VAL A 177 -7.74 -5.59 30.94
N GLY A 178 -8.47 -6.09 31.93
CA GLY A 178 -8.53 -7.52 32.21
C GLY A 178 -9.21 -8.29 31.09
N SER A 179 -8.55 -9.33 30.58
CA SER A 179 -9.02 -10.10 29.42
C SER A 179 -10.29 -10.89 29.72
N ALA A 180 -10.48 -11.33 30.97
CA ALA A 180 -11.70 -12.04 31.40
C ALA A 180 -12.74 -11.10 32.03
N THR A 181 -12.29 -10.09 32.78
CA THR A 181 -13.18 -9.26 33.62
C THR A 181 -13.66 -7.99 32.92
N HIS A 182 -13.02 -7.56 31.84
CA HIS A 182 -13.29 -6.30 31.13
C HIS A 182 -13.16 -5.05 32.00
N ARG A 183 -12.54 -5.20 33.17
CA ARG A 183 -12.29 -4.10 34.09
C ARG A 183 -10.98 -3.43 33.72
N ILE A 184 -11.00 -2.11 33.77
CA ILE A 184 -9.79 -1.30 33.63
C ILE A 184 -9.09 -1.33 34.98
N PHE A 185 -7.89 -1.91 35.01
CA PHE A 185 -7.05 -1.97 36.21
C PHE A 185 -6.32 -0.65 36.44
N ALA A 186 -5.74 -0.12 35.37
CA ALA A 186 -4.98 1.12 35.36
C ALA A 186 -5.24 1.85 34.04
N SER A 187 -5.24 3.18 34.07
CA SER A 187 -5.46 4.02 32.89
C SER A 187 -4.80 5.38 33.08
N SER A 188 -4.03 5.85 32.10
CA SER A 188 -3.46 7.20 32.13
C SER A 188 -4.53 8.26 31.84
N SER A 189 -5.46 7.96 30.93
CA SER A 189 -6.62 8.78 30.62
C SER A 189 -7.87 7.92 30.40
N LYS A 190 -9.04 8.53 30.14
CA LYS A 190 -10.30 7.80 30.02
C LYS A 190 -10.34 7.00 28.72
N LEU A 191 -10.33 5.66 28.82
CA LEU A 191 -10.53 4.77 27.68
C LEU A 191 -11.99 4.80 27.21
N ASP A 192 -12.19 4.86 25.89
CA ASP A 192 -13.53 4.81 25.28
C ASP A 192 -14.20 3.45 25.54
N SER A 193 -15.48 3.48 25.90
CA SER A 193 -16.24 2.26 26.22
C SER A 193 -16.36 1.30 25.03
N HIS A 194 -16.48 1.82 23.80
CA HIS A 194 -16.56 0.98 22.60
C HIS A 194 -15.28 0.19 22.39
N ILE A 195 -14.13 0.84 22.59
CA ILE A 195 -12.82 0.18 22.48
C ILE A 195 -12.62 -0.83 23.60
N ARG A 196 -13.02 -0.51 24.82
CA ARG A 196 -12.94 -1.44 25.96
C ARG A 196 -13.68 -2.75 25.66
N ASP A 197 -14.86 -2.66 25.05
CA ASP A 197 -15.66 -3.84 24.73
C ASP A 197 -15.08 -4.61 23.51
N MET A 198 -14.42 -3.91 22.57
CA MET A 198 -13.73 -4.50 21.41
C MET A 198 -12.46 -5.29 21.76
N VAL A 199 -11.87 -5.09 22.95
CA VAL A 199 -10.70 -5.86 23.44
C VAL A 199 -10.95 -7.38 23.43
N GLN A 200 -12.22 -7.81 23.40
CA GLN A 200 -12.65 -9.21 23.29
C GLN A 200 -12.29 -9.88 21.96
N GLU A 201 -12.21 -9.11 20.86
CA GLU A 201 -12.09 -9.66 19.52
C GLU A 201 -10.65 -10.12 19.25
N ARG A 202 -10.43 -11.44 19.37
CA ARG A 202 -9.14 -12.07 19.05
C ARG A 202 -8.73 -11.71 17.61
N GLY A 203 -7.63 -10.96 17.49
CA GLY A 203 -6.99 -10.66 16.21
C GLY A 203 -6.95 -9.17 15.85
N VAL A 204 -7.68 -8.29 16.56
CA VAL A 204 -7.59 -6.86 16.33
C VAL A 204 -6.32 -6.30 16.98
N LYS A 205 -5.27 -6.10 16.18
CA LYS A 205 -4.02 -5.49 16.65
C LYS A 205 -4.13 -3.97 16.79
N SER A 206 -4.83 -3.34 15.85
CA SER A 206 -5.00 -1.90 15.82
C SER A 206 -6.34 -1.50 15.22
N VAL A 207 -6.94 -0.43 15.73
CA VAL A 207 -8.21 0.11 15.22
C VAL A 207 -8.20 1.63 15.28
N GLN A 208 -8.77 2.26 14.26
CA GLN A 208 -9.04 3.68 14.25
C GLN A 208 -10.49 3.93 14.70
N TYR A 209 -10.66 4.76 15.73
CA TYR A 209 -11.98 5.11 16.23
C TYR A 209 -11.99 6.55 16.77
N ASN A 210 -13.03 7.31 16.43
CA ASN A 210 -13.23 8.68 16.90
C ASN A 210 -11.98 9.60 16.79
N GLY A 211 -11.27 9.52 15.67
CA GLY A 211 -10.08 10.35 15.41
C GLY A 211 -8.83 9.96 16.21
N SER A 212 -8.81 8.78 16.84
CA SER A 212 -7.65 8.21 17.53
C SER A 212 -7.32 6.83 16.98
N MET A 213 -6.04 6.47 17.05
CA MET A 213 -5.58 5.11 16.77
C MET A 213 -5.38 4.39 18.10
N TYR A 214 -5.86 3.16 18.17
CA TYR A 214 -5.71 2.27 19.32
C TYR A 214 -4.89 1.05 18.89
N VAL A 215 -3.97 0.63 19.73
CA VAL A 215 -3.23 -0.62 19.60
C VAL A 215 -3.50 -1.48 20.83
N MET A 216 -3.80 -2.75 20.59
CA MET A 216 -4.16 -3.72 21.61
C MET A 216 -3.11 -4.83 21.66
N LYS A 217 -2.41 -4.94 22.78
CA LYS A 217 -1.38 -5.94 23.03
C LYS A 217 -1.83 -6.88 24.13
N SER A 218 -2.31 -8.05 23.74
CA SER A 218 -2.78 -9.07 24.68
C SER A 218 -1.61 -9.80 25.31
N VAL A 219 -1.64 -9.98 26.64
CA VAL A 219 -0.65 -10.74 27.41
C VAL A 219 -1.39 -11.88 28.13
N PRO A 220 -1.62 -13.02 27.45
CA PRO A 220 -2.48 -14.07 27.95
C PRO A 220 -1.98 -14.68 29.28
N GLU A 221 -0.66 -14.79 29.44
CA GLU A 221 0.00 -15.27 30.66
C GLU A 221 -0.46 -14.48 31.89
N LEU A 222 -0.47 -13.15 31.77
CA LEU A 222 -0.90 -12.23 32.82
C LEU A 222 -2.42 -11.96 32.81
N GLY A 223 -3.15 -12.44 31.80
CA GLY A 223 -4.60 -12.32 31.66
C GLY A 223 -5.14 -10.89 31.55
N PHE A 224 -4.31 -9.98 31.01
CA PHE A 224 -4.74 -8.63 30.67
C PHE A 224 -4.26 -8.23 29.28
N THR A 225 -4.87 -7.19 28.74
CA THR A 225 -4.51 -6.55 27.47
C THR A 225 -4.09 -5.11 27.76
N VAL A 226 -2.93 -4.71 27.22
CA VAL A 226 -2.50 -3.32 27.20
C VAL A 226 -3.15 -2.64 26.00
N VAL A 227 -3.89 -1.57 26.24
CA VAL A 227 -4.47 -0.74 25.18
C VAL A 227 -3.72 0.58 25.18
N ALA A 228 -3.02 0.91 24.11
CA ALA A 228 -2.34 2.19 23.93
C ALA A 228 -3.00 3.00 22.83
N TRP A 229 -3.17 4.31 23.01
CA TRP A 229 -3.82 5.15 22.02
C TRP A 229 -3.27 6.57 21.95
N ALA A 230 -3.44 7.18 20.79
CA ALA A 230 -3.11 8.58 20.55
C ALA A 230 -4.02 9.19 19.48
N THR A 231 -4.19 10.51 19.53
CA THR A 231 -4.97 11.25 18.52
C THR A 231 -4.27 11.19 17.17
N LEU A 232 -5.03 11.17 16.07
CA LEU A 232 -4.50 11.14 14.71
C LEU A 232 -4.13 12.53 14.16
N LYS A 233 -4.33 13.61 14.92
CA LYS A 233 -3.98 14.97 14.48
C LYS A 233 -2.49 15.11 14.12
N PRO A 234 -1.53 14.62 14.94
CA PRO A 234 -0.11 14.65 14.61
C PRO A 234 0.25 13.76 13.39
N LEU A 235 -0.58 12.74 13.08
CA LEU A 235 -0.40 11.92 11.89
C LEU A 235 -0.65 12.74 10.61
N ALA A 236 -1.66 13.61 10.63
CA ALA A 236 -1.98 14.47 9.48
C ALA A 236 -0.84 15.47 9.16
N GLU A 237 -0.15 15.98 10.18
CA GLU A 237 1.01 16.87 9.99
C GLU A 237 2.23 16.11 9.45
N THR A 238 2.51 14.92 9.99
CA THR A 238 3.65 14.10 9.57
C THR A 238 3.47 13.45 8.19
N TRP A 239 2.23 13.21 7.75
CA TRP A 239 1.89 12.72 6.41
C TRP A 239 2.44 13.62 5.29
N HIS A 240 2.39 14.94 5.44
CA HIS A 240 2.93 15.88 4.45
C HIS A 240 4.45 15.69 4.24
N ARG A 241 5.19 15.34 5.29
CA ARG A 241 6.62 15.06 5.22
C ARG A 241 6.92 13.75 4.49
N GLN A 242 6.06 12.74 4.59
CA GLN A 242 6.21 11.49 3.83
C GLN A 242 5.87 11.69 2.35
N LEU A 243 4.87 12.53 2.03
CA LEU A 243 4.56 12.95 0.66
C LEU A 243 5.77 13.58 -0.03
N LEU A 244 6.50 14.47 0.66
CA LEU A 244 7.75 15.06 0.16
C LEU A 244 8.81 14.01 -0.21
N PHE A 245 8.86 12.88 0.50
CA PHE A 245 9.79 11.79 0.20
C PHE A 245 9.36 10.94 -0.99
N TRP A 246 8.06 10.60 -1.09
CA TRP A 246 7.56 9.65 -2.11
C TRP A 246 7.19 10.29 -3.46
N LEU A 247 6.69 11.53 -3.47
CA LEU A 247 6.37 12.27 -4.70
C LEU A 247 7.49 12.31 -5.74
N PRO A 248 8.78 12.60 -5.40
CA PRO A 248 9.83 12.63 -6.39
C PRO A 248 10.04 11.27 -7.07
N PHE A 249 9.87 10.15 -6.34
CA PHE A 249 9.93 8.81 -6.93
C PHE A 249 8.74 8.56 -7.87
N GLY A 250 7.53 8.92 -7.45
CA GLY A 250 6.33 8.83 -8.30
C GLY A 250 6.46 9.66 -9.59
N MET A 251 7.00 10.87 -9.49
CA MET A 251 7.24 11.77 -10.62
C MET A 251 8.33 11.23 -11.56
N LEU A 252 9.41 10.66 -11.02
CA LEU A 252 10.48 10.04 -11.81
C LEU A 252 9.97 8.82 -12.59
N ILE A 253 9.23 7.92 -11.94
CA ILE A 253 8.65 6.73 -12.59
C ILE A 253 7.66 7.13 -13.67
N SER A 254 6.80 8.11 -13.37
CA SER A 254 5.84 8.69 -14.32
C SER A 254 6.54 9.28 -15.56
N LEU A 255 7.63 10.04 -15.37
CA LEU A 255 8.43 10.59 -16.46
C LEU A 255 9.04 9.50 -17.33
N LEU A 256 9.64 8.46 -16.73
CA LEU A 256 10.24 7.33 -17.46
C LEU A 256 9.18 6.54 -18.24
N ALA A 257 8.02 6.28 -17.63
CA ALA A 257 6.91 5.59 -18.29
C ALA A 257 6.36 6.39 -19.48
N ALA A 258 6.17 7.70 -19.31
CA ALA A 258 5.74 8.59 -20.39
C ALA A 258 6.75 8.62 -21.55
N LEU A 259 8.05 8.73 -21.25
CA LEU A 259 9.11 8.68 -22.25
C LEU A 259 9.14 7.34 -23.00
N PHE A 260 8.95 6.22 -22.29
CA PHE A 260 8.89 4.88 -22.88
C PHE A 260 7.68 4.70 -23.80
N VAL A 261 6.49 5.12 -23.36
CA VAL A 261 5.26 5.11 -24.17
C VAL A 261 5.44 5.98 -25.42
N LEU A 262 5.95 7.20 -25.27
CA LEU A 262 6.23 8.09 -26.40
C LEU A 262 7.24 7.49 -27.39
N ARG A 263 8.28 6.80 -26.90
CA ARG A 263 9.26 6.12 -27.76
C ARG A 263 8.63 4.97 -28.53
N ILE A 264 7.77 4.17 -27.91
CA ILE A 264 7.04 3.08 -28.56
C ILE A 264 6.09 3.64 -29.62
N LEU A 265 5.33 4.67 -29.30
CA LEU A 265 4.37 5.28 -30.24
C LEU A 265 5.08 5.89 -31.46
N ARG A 266 6.20 6.59 -31.24
CA ARG A 266 7.06 7.07 -32.34
C ARG A 266 7.58 5.93 -33.21
N ARG A 267 7.90 4.77 -32.63
CA ARG A 267 8.36 3.58 -33.37
C ARG A 267 7.24 2.91 -34.16
N ILE A 268 6.03 2.81 -33.61
CA ILE A 268 4.87 2.18 -34.27
C ILE A 268 4.38 3.02 -35.45
N GLN A 269 4.44 4.36 -35.37
CA GLN A 269 4.12 5.26 -36.48
C GLN A 269 5.21 5.34 -37.57
N SER A 270 6.07 4.32 -37.70
CA SER A 270 7.09 4.31 -38.75
C SER A 270 6.45 4.44 -40.14
N PRO A 271 6.96 5.31 -41.04
CA PRO A 271 6.44 5.49 -42.39
C PRO A 271 6.33 4.17 -43.17
N ARG A 272 7.24 3.23 -42.90
CA ARG A 272 7.24 1.87 -43.45
C ARG A 272 6.00 1.08 -43.06
N ASN A 273 5.61 1.07 -41.79
CA ASN A 273 4.43 0.30 -41.35
C ASN A 273 3.15 0.90 -41.90
N ARG A 274 3.05 2.24 -41.96
CA ARG A 274 1.90 2.90 -42.60
C ARG A 274 1.75 2.53 -44.08
N LEU A 275 2.87 2.43 -44.81
CA LEU A 275 2.88 2.02 -46.20
C LEU A 275 2.51 0.52 -46.35
N LEU A 276 3.07 -0.35 -45.51
CA LEU A 276 2.76 -1.78 -45.51
C LEU A 276 1.29 -2.07 -45.17
N ASP A 277 0.73 -1.36 -44.18
CA ASP A 277 -0.68 -1.47 -43.81
C ASP A 277 -1.61 -1.04 -44.96
N ALA A 278 -1.26 0.04 -45.68
CA ALA A 278 -2.01 0.52 -46.84
C ALA A 278 -1.95 -0.45 -48.03
N ILE A 279 -0.80 -1.12 -48.24
CA ILE A 279 -0.66 -2.17 -49.26
C ILE A 279 -1.55 -3.36 -48.90
N ASN A 280 -1.47 -3.84 -47.65
CA ASN A 280 -2.27 -4.98 -47.18
C ASN A 280 -3.78 -4.69 -47.19
N SER A 281 -4.18 -3.45 -46.90
CA SER A 281 -5.58 -3.01 -46.92
C SER A 281 -6.09 -2.68 -48.32
N ARG A 282 -5.24 -2.79 -49.35
CA ARG A 282 -5.54 -2.42 -50.75
C ARG A 282 -6.06 -0.98 -50.91
N ASP A 283 -5.55 -0.04 -50.11
CA ASP A 283 -6.04 1.37 -50.05
C ASP A 283 -5.66 2.21 -51.29
N PHE A 284 -4.80 1.71 -52.17
CA PHE A 284 -4.33 2.43 -53.36
C PHE A 284 -5.35 2.41 -54.50
N VAL A 285 -5.58 3.54 -55.16
CA VAL A 285 -6.44 3.64 -56.35
C VAL A 285 -5.59 3.81 -57.60
N VAL A 286 -6.04 3.30 -58.73
CA VAL A 286 -5.36 3.44 -60.03
C VAL A 286 -6.17 4.37 -60.92
N HIS A 287 -5.53 5.39 -61.48
CA HIS A 287 -6.09 6.23 -62.53
C HIS A 287 -5.43 5.89 -63.86
N TYR A 288 -6.15 6.07 -64.98
CA TYR A 288 -5.63 5.76 -66.31
C TYR A 288 -5.51 7.02 -67.14
N GLN A 289 -4.30 7.32 -67.62
CA GLN A 289 -4.06 8.42 -68.55
C GLN A 289 -3.99 7.88 -69.99
N PRO A 290 -4.90 8.27 -70.90
CA PRO A 290 -4.94 7.70 -72.24
C PRO A 290 -3.72 8.10 -73.06
N ILE A 291 -3.21 7.16 -73.86
CA ILE A 291 -2.13 7.34 -74.83
C ILE A 291 -2.76 7.32 -76.22
N VAL A 292 -2.62 8.42 -76.96
CA VAL A 292 -3.26 8.63 -78.26
C VAL A 292 -2.21 8.59 -79.36
N ALA A 293 -2.43 7.79 -80.40
CA ALA A 293 -1.57 7.78 -81.58
C ALA A 293 -1.75 9.06 -82.40
N LEU A 294 -0.68 9.84 -82.55
CA LEU A 294 -0.71 11.15 -83.21
C LEU A 294 -1.16 11.05 -84.68
N CYS A 295 -0.80 9.98 -85.38
CA CYS A 295 -1.14 9.78 -86.79
C CYS A 295 -2.62 9.47 -87.02
N SER A 296 -3.32 8.90 -86.04
CA SER A 296 -4.69 8.38 -86.22
C SER A 296 -5.72 8.99 -85.26
N GLY A 297 -5.28 9.75 -84.24
CA GLY A 297 -6.14 10.26 -83.17
C GLY A 297 -6.80 9.18 -82.32
N LYS A 298 -6.43 7.91 -82.50
CA LYS A 298 -7.02 6.77 -81.79
C LYS A 298 -6.28 6.52 -80.47
N ILE A 299 -7.02 6.13 -79.44
CA ILE A 299 -6.44 5.64 -78.18
C ILE A 299 -5.76 4.31 -78.49
N VAL A 300 -4.45 4.24 -78.27
CA VAL A 300 -3.64 3.03 -78.47
C VAL A 300 -3.25 2.37 -77.15
N GLY A 301 -3.45 3.06 -76.03
CA GLY A 301 -3.18 2.55 -74.70
C GLY A 301 -3.60 3.51 -73.59
N ALA A 302 -3.22 3.17 -72.37
CA ALA A 302 -3.26 4.08 -71.23
C ALA A 302 -2.08 3.82 -70.29
N GLU A 303 -1.67 4.83 -69.50
CA GLU A 303 -0.71 4.71 -68.42
C GLU A 303 -1.44 4.59 -67.08
N ALA A 304 -1.16 3.53 -66.31
CA ALA A 304 -1.73 3.34 -64.98
C ALA A 304 -0.97 4.16 -63.93
N LEU A 305 -1.65 5.12 -63.29
CA LEU A 305 -1.09 6.04 -62.32
C LEU A 305 -1.68 5.77 -60.94
N THR A 306 -0.87 5.25 -60.03
CA THR A 306 -1.29 4.95 -58.66
C THR A 306 -1.53 6.24 -57.86
N ARG A 307 -2.54 6.24 -57.00
CA ARG A 307 -2.86 7.30 -56.03
C ARG A 307 -3.11 6.67 -54.67
N TRP A 308 -2.61 7.32 -53.62
CA TRP A 308 -2.85 6.90 -52.26
C TRP A 308 -3.80 7.87 -51.55
N PRO A 309 -5.12 7.58 -51.53
CA PRO A 309 -6.09 8.42 -50.83
C PRO A 309 -5.78 8.46 -49.33
N GLN A 310 -5.87 9.65 -48.76
CA GLN A 310 -5.68 9.90 -47.35
C GLN A 310 -7.05 10.03 -46.64
N PRO A 311 -7.13 9.75 -45.33
CA PRO A 311 -8.37 9.84 -44.57
C PRO A 311 -9.01 11.24 -44.51
N ASP A 312 -8.25 12.29 -44.86
CA ASP A 312 -8.70 13.68 -44.92
C ASP A 312 -9.32 14.07 -46.29
N GLY A 313 -9.38 13.11 -47.23
CA GLY A 313 -9.91 13.32 -48.58
C GLY A 313 -8.87 13.80 -49.59
N SER A 314 -7.63 14.06 -49.17
CA SER A 314 -6.53 14.36 -50.09
C SER A 314 -5.97 13.08 -50.73
N CYS A 315 -5.24 13.19 -51.83
CA CYS A 315 -4.48 12.08 -52.42
C CYS A 315 -2.99 12.38 -52.32
N LEU A 316 -2.23 11.46 -51.72
CA LEU A 316 -0.79 11.59 -51.61
C LEU A 316 -0.14 11.35 -52.99
N SER A 317 0.77 12.24 -53.39
CA SER A 317 1.49 12.13 -54.67
C SER A 317 2.39 10.89 -54.71
N PRO A 318 2.50 10.20 -55.87
CA PRO A 318 3.52 9.17 -56.12
C PRO A 318 4.94 9.60 -55.75
N ASP A 319 5.28 10.87 -55.94
CA ASP A 319 6.62 11.40 -55.63
C ASP A 319 6.98 11.29 -54.15
N ILE A 320 6.00 11.11 -53.27
CA ILE A 320 6.20 11.00 -51.82
C ILE A 320 6.28 9.53 -51.39
N PHE A 321 5.36 8.68 -51.86
CA PHE A 321 5.28 7.29 -51.39
C PHE A 321 6.12 6.30 -52.20
N VAL A 322 6.44 6.59 -53.47
CA VAL A 322 7.29 5.71 -54.29
C VAL A 322 8.73 5.66 -53.77
N PRO A 323 9.42 6.80 -53.49
CA PRO A 323 10.76 6.74 -52.90
C PRO A 323 10.78 6.05 -51.53
N LEU A 324 9.71 6.23 -50.75
CA LEU A 324 9.54 5.53 -49.47
C LEU A 324 9.40 4.01 -49.67
N ALA A 325 8.63 3.57 -50.66
CA ALA A 325 8.48 2.15 -50.99
C ALA A 325 9.80 1.52 -51.44
N GLU A 326 10.60 2.25 -52.22
CA GLU A 326 11.93 1.82 -52.65
C GLU A 326 12.89 1.69 -51.47
N GLN A 327 13.02 2.73 -50.64
CA GLN A 327 13.92 2.75 -49.49
C GLN A 327 13.57 1.69 -48.44
N THR A 328 12.29 1.31 -48.33
CA THR A 328 11.80 0.34 -47.34
C THR A 328 11.70 -1.08 -47.87
N GLY A 329 12.00 -1.31 -49.16
CA GLY A 329 11.88 -2.61 -49.83
C GLY A 329 10.43 -3.06 -50.09
N LEU A 330 9.45 -2.16 -49.94
CA LEU A 330 8.02 -2.45 -50.14
C LEU A 330 7.56 -2.23 -51.59
N ILE A 331 8.42 -1.70 -52.46
CA ILE A 331 8.09 -1.40 -53.86
C ILE A 331 7.55 -2.62 -54.60
N SER A 332 8.12 -3.81 -54.40
CA SER A 332 7.64 -5.03 -55.07
C SER A 332 6.21 -5.40 -54.69
N GLN A 333 5.85 -5.27 -53.41
CA GLN A 333 4.48 -5.55 -52.93
C GLN A 333 3.49 -4.51 -53.44
N LEU A 334 3.90 -3.23 -53.46
CA LEU A 334 3.10 -2.15 -54.04
C LEU A 334 2.86 -2.37 -55.54
N THR A 335 3.90 -2.73 -56.29
CA THR A 335 3.79 -3.01 -57.72
C THR A 335 2.87 -4.19 -57.98
N GLN A 336 2.98 -5.28 -57.20
CA GLN A 336 2.08 -6.42 -57.32
C GLN A 336 0.62 -6.01 -57.10
N LEU A 337 0.33 -5.24 -56.05
CA LEU A 337 -1.01 -4.72 -55.79
C LEU A 337 -1.55 -3.88 -56.96
N VAL A 338 -0.72 -3.00 -57.53
CA VAL A 338 -1.12 -2.16 -58.67
C VAL A 338 -1.43 -3.03 -59.90
N ILE A 339 -0.62 -4.06 -60.16
CA ILE A 339 -0.85 -5.01 -61.25
C ILE A 339 -2.16 -5.77 -61.04
N GLU A 340 -2.40 -6.29 -59.84
CA GLU A 340 -3.65 -6.97 -59.48
C GLU A 340 -4.87 -6.07 -59.74
N LYS A 341 -4.83 -4.81 -59.28
CA LYS A 341 -5.92 -3.85 -59.53
C LYS A 341 -6.13 -3.54 -61.01
N VAL A 342 -5.05 -3.41 -61.78
CA VAL A 342 -5.14 -3.20 -63.23
C VAL A 342 -5.84 -4.38 -63.91
N PHE A 343 -5.51 -5.61 -63.53
CA PHE A 343 -6.19 -6.79 -64.07
C PHE A 343 -7.66 -6.87 -63.65
N GLU A 344 -7.97 -6.53 -62.39
CA GLU A 344 -9.35 -6.43 -61.90
C GLU A 344 -10.17 -5.39 -62.70
N ASP A 345 -9.60 -4.20 -62.96
CA ASP A 345 -10.24 -3.14 -63.74
C ASP A 345 -10.40 -3.51 -65.23
N MET A 346 -9.44 -4.26 -65.79
CA MET A 346 -9.46 -4.68 -67.19
C MET A 346 -10.46 -5.80 -67.49
N GLY A 347 -10.73 -6.69 -66.54
CA GLY A 347 -11.64 -7.83 -66.76
C GLY A 347 -12.99 -7.42 -67.38
N PRO A 348 -13.71 -6.45 -66.79
CA PRO A 348 -14.96 -5.92 -67.34
C PRO A 348 -14.79 -5.20 -68.70
N LEU A 349 -13.67 -4.49 -68.90
CA LEU A 349 -13.39 -3.74 -70.13
C LEU A 349 -13.03 -4.66 -71.31
N ALA A 350 -12.32 -5.75 -71.07
CA ALA A 350 -11.97 -6.75 -72.07
C ALA A 350 -13.20 -7.51 -72.59
N ALA A 351 -14.23 -7.70 -71.75
CA ALA A 351 -15.51 -8.26 -72.18
C ALA A 351 -16.32 -7.34 -73.11
N THR A 352 -15.97 -6.05 -73.18
CA THR A 352 -16.73 -5.01 -73.91
C THR A 352 -15.99 -4.50 -75.17
N LEU A 353 -14.68 -4.71 -75.29
CA LEU A 353 -13.85 -4.16 -76.37
C LEU A 353 -13.26 -5.26 -77.27
N SER A 354 -13.79 -5.38 -78.49
CA SER A 354 -13.29 -6.29 -79.55
C SER A 354 -12.07 -5.72 -80.31
N GLY A 355 -11.05 -5.26 -79.59
CA GLY A 355 -9.83 -4.71 -80.21
C GLY A 355 -8.62 -4.64 -79.26
N SER A 356 -7.44 -5.01 -79.75
CA SER A 356 -6.17 -4.97 -79.01
C SER A 356 -5.76 -3.54 -78.63
N ALA A 357 -6.01 -3.14 -77.39
CA ALA A 357 -5.39 -1.98 -76.75
C ALA A 357 -4.24 -2.44 -75.84
N TYR A 358 -3.09 -1.78 -75.91
CA TYR A 358 -1.91 -2.09 -75.09
C TYR A 358 -1.82 -1.13 -73.90
N LEU A 359 -1.75 -1.62 -72.67
CA LEU A 359 -1.55 -0.77 -71.50
C LEU A 359 -0.04 -0.57 -71.26
N HIS A 360 0.39 0.68 -71.07
CA HIS A 360 1.76 0.98 -70.65
C HIS A 360 1.83 1.07 -69.13
N GLN A 361 2.78 0.37 -68.53
CA GLN A 361 3.07 0.45 -67.11
C GLN A 361 3.66 1.83 -66.76
N PRO A 362 3.36 2.42 -65.58
CA PRO A 362 3.88 3.72 -65.19
C PRO A 362 5.41 3.78 -65.27
N ARG A 363 5.96 4.89 -65.78
CA ARG A 363 7.42 5.13 -65.87
C ARG A 363 8.18 4.98 -64.55
N ALA A 364 7.50 5.01 -63.41
CA ALA A 364 8.08 4.81 -62.08
C ALA A 364 8.27 3.33 -61.67
N CYS A 365 7.83 2.36 -62.47
CA CYS A 365 8.01 0.93 -62.20
C CYS A 365 8.79 0.27 -63.35
N ARG A 366 10.11 0.50 -63.39
CA ARG A 366 11.00 -0.19 -64.34
C ARG A 366 11.24 -1.60 -63.83
N PHE A 367 10.44 -2.55 -64.32
CA PHE A 367 10.72 -3.98 -64.15
C PHE A 367 12.03 -4.32 -64.87
N ASN A 368 13.09 -4.65 -64.12
CA ASN A 368 14.28 -5.26 -64.68
C ASN A 368 14.07 -6.78 -64.67
N LEU A 369 13.35 -7.29 -65.67
CA LEU A 369 13.25 -8.73 -65.93
C LEU A 369 14.61 -9.23 -66.47
N ARG A 370 15.60 -9.43 -65.60
CA ARG A 370 16.69 -10.37 -65.92
C ARG A 370 16.19 -11.77 -65.61
N HIS A 371 15.62 -12.42 -66.61
CA HIS A 371 15.58 -13.87 -66.64
C HIS A 371 17.01 -14.40 -66.85
N PRO A 372 17.49 -15.40 -66.10
CA PRO A 372 18.68 -16.14 -66.47
C PRO A 372 18.30 -17.03 -67.66
N ALA A 373 18.70 -16.63 -68.86
CA ALA A 373 18.73 -17.55 -70.00
C ALA A 373 19.85 -18.56 -69.74
N ALA A 374 19.46 -19.81 -69.50
CA ALA A 374 20.36 -20.95 -69.65
C ALA A 374 20.83 -21.00 -71.11
N SER A 375 22.13 -20.93 -71.31
CA SER A 375 22.82 -21.25 -72.56
C SER A 375 24.12 -21.93 -72.17
N ALA A 376 24.03 -23.25 -71.99
CA ALA A 376 25.17 -24.13 -71.88
C ALA A 376 25.44 -24.74 -73.27
N GLU A 377 26.60 -24.42 -73.83
CA GLU A 377 27.41 -25.13 -74.86
C GLU A 377 28.28 -24.06 -75.55
N SER A 378 29.60 -24.16 -75.69
CA SER A 378 30.47 -25.34 -75.85
C SER A 378 31.97 -24.94 -75.81
N ALA A 379 32.83 -25.98 -75.76
CA ALA A 379 34.26 -26.08 -76.14
C ALA A 379 35.31 -26.01 -75.01
N PRO A 380 36.51 -26.63 -75.18
CA PRO A 380 36.80 -27.97 -75.72
C PRO A 380 37.81 -28.78 -74.85
N GLU A 381 37.68 -30.12 -74.82
CA GLU A 381 38.73 -31.15 -75.05
C GLU A 381 38.12 -32.55 -75.00
#